data_AF-I3UFX4-F1
#
_entry.id   AF-I3UFX4-F1
#
_cell.length_a   1.000
_cell.length_b   1.000
_cell.length_c   1.000
_cell.angle_alpha   90.00
_cell.angle_beta   90.00
_cell.angle_gamma   90.00
#
_symmetry.space_group_name_H-M   'P 1'
#
loop_
_entity.id
_entity.type
_entity.pdbx_description
1 polymer ?
#
loop_
_entity_poly.entity_id
_entity_poly.type
_entity_poly.pdbx_seq_one_letter_code
_entity_poly.pdbx_strand_id
1 'polypeptide(L)'
;MVGVVAPLGNGSIRASWQMADPTHGANASASSAFVGDNLLSQQVLSLGYTYSISKRTGLYAYGSYAKHVLLQDDLTSTLFSAGLRHTF
;
A
#
# COMPACT_ATOMS: atom_id res chain seq x y z
N MET A 1 -8.02 -4.55 3.26
CA MET A 1 -7.34 -3.24 3.37
C MET A 1 -8.11 -2.37 4.33
N VAL A 2 -7.43 -1.62 5.19
CA VAL A 2 -8.02 -0.59 6.04
C VAL A 2 -7.24 0.70 5.83
N GLY A 3 -7.92 1.84 5.83
CA GLY A 3 -7.27 3.13 5.69
C GLY A 3 -8.05 4.24 6.38
N VAL A 4 -7.32 5.28 6.75
CA VAL A 4 -7.85 6.49 7.37
C VAL A 4 -7.40 7.71 6.58
N VAL A 5 -8.27 8.71 6.53
CA VAL A 5 -7.96 10.02 5.99
C VAL A 5 -8.38 11.08 6.98
N ALA A 6 -7.52 12.06 7.21
CA ALA A 6 -7.84 13.22 8.02
C ALA A 6 -7.58 14.50 7.22
N PRO A 7 -8.56 15.43 7.14
CA PRO A 7 -8.31 16.75 6.59
C PRO A 7 -7.39 17.55 7.51
N LEU A 8 -6.45 18.30 6.93
CA LEU A 8 -5.46 19.11 7.62
C LEU A 8 -5.28 20.42 6.85
N GLY A 9 -6.07 21.44 7.22
CA GLY A 9 -6.10 22.73 6.54
C GLY A 9 -6.43 22.59 5.05
N ASN A 10 -5.55 23.10 4.20
CA ASN A 10 -5.68 22.99 2.73
C ASN A 10 -5.26 21.62 2.17
N GLY A 11 -4.99 20.64 3.04
CA GLY A 11 -4.53 19.31 2.64
C GLY A 11 -5.26 18.17 3.34
N SER A 12 -4.81 16.95 3.06
CA SER A 12 -5.28 15.73 3.70
C SER A 12 -4.12 14.76 3.91
N ILE A 13 -4.05 14.18 5.10
CA ILE A 13 -3.15 13.06 5.40
C ILE A 13 -3.92 11.75 5.22
N ARG A 14 -3.29 10.76 4.60
CA ARG A 14 -3.83 9.42 4.36
C ARG A 14 -2.86 8.39 4.89
N ALA A 15 -3.36 7.44 5.66
CA ALA A 15 -2.62 6.26 6.05
C ALA A 15 -3.44 5.02 5.70
N SER A 16 -2.78 3.97 5.23
CA SER A 16 -3.44 2.71 4.93
C SER A 16 -2.56 1.52 5.24
N TRP A 17 -3.21 0.43 5.60
CA TRP A 17 -2.62 -0.87 5.79
C TRP A 17 -3.35 -1.92 4.95
N GLN A 18 -2.58 -2.70 4.21
CA GLN A 18 -3.04 -3.80 3.39
C GLN A 18 -2.36 -5.07 3.86
N MET A 19 -3.11 -6.16 3.91
CA MET A 19 -2.57 -7.49 4.19
C MET A 19 -3.15 -8.47 3.18
N ALA A 20 -2.31 -9.36 2.66
CA ALA A 20 -2.69 -10.50 1.85
C ALA A 20 -2.17 -11.76 2.53
N ASP A 21 -3.09 -12.68 2.85
CA ASP A 21 -2.78 -13.95 3.49
C ASP A 21 -3.12 -15.10 2.52
N PRO A 22 -2.11 -15.85 2.05
CA PRO A 22 -2.30 -16.94 1.09
C PRO A 22 -2.69 -18.26 1.75
N THR A 23 -2.59 -18.39 3.07
CA THR A 23 -2.74 -19.68 3.78
C THR A 23 -4.12 -20.30 3.58
N HIS A 24 -5.17 -19.49 3.52
CA HIS A 24 -6.54 -19.96 3.30
C HIS A 24 -6.77 -20.48 1.88
N GLY A 25 -6.12 -19.88 0.88
CA GLY A 25 -6.18 -20.32 -0.52
C GLY A 25 -5.28 -21.52 -0.81
N ALA A 26 -4.13 -21.60 -0.15
CA ALA A 26 -3.20 -22.73 -0.20
C ALA A 26 -3.83 -24.00 0.37
N ASN A 27 -4.53 -23.91 1.51
CA ASN A 27 -5.25 -25.04 2.12
C ASN A 27 -6.43 -25.54 1.25
N ALA A 28 -6.97 -24.71 0.36
CA ALA A 28 -8.06 -25.07 -0.55
C ALA A 28 -7.57 -25.60 -1.93
N SER A 29 -6.28 -25.44 -2.23
CA SER A 29 -5.68 -25.86 -3.50
C SER A 29 -4.93 -27.18 -3.31
N ALA A 30 -5.41 -28.27 -3.91
CA ALA A 30 -4.77 -29.59 -3.86
C ALA A 30 -3.42 -29.68 -4.62
N SER A 31 -2.91 -28.56 -5.11
CA SER A 31 -1.66 -28.49 -5.87
C SER A 31 -0.59 -27.77 -5.05
N SER A 32 0.35 -28.55 -4.52
CA SER A 32 1.60 -28.11 -3.90
C SER A 32 2.54 -27.34 -4.85
N ALA A 33 2.17 -27.16 -6.11
CA ALA A 33 2.98 -26.47 -7.12
C ALA A 33 2.97 -24.94 -6.99
N PHE A 34 1.95 -24.35 -6.35
CA PHE A 34 1.87 -22.89 -6.10
C PHE A 34 2.20 -22.52 -4.64
N VAL A 35 2.36 -23.52 -3.78
CA VAL A 35 2.63 -23.35 -2.36
C VAL A 35 4.10 -23.68 -2.18
N GLY A 36 4.98 -22.68 -2.33
CA GLY A 36 6.26 -22.79 -1.65
C GLY A 36 5.95 -22.98 -0.16
N ASP A 37 6.54 -23.97 0.50
CA ASP A 37 6.19 -24.39 1.87
C ASP A 37 6.19 -23.25 2.92
N ASN A 38 6.71 -22.07 2.57
CA ASN A 38 6.84 -20.90 3.44
C ASN A 38 6.23 -19.61 2.84
N LEU A 39 5.05 -19.66 2.23
CA LEU A 39 4.36 -18.42 1.84
C LEU A 39 3.95 -17.61 3.08
N LEU A 40 4.50 -16.40 3.21
CA LEU A 40 4.23 -15.51 4.34
C LEU A 40 3.17 -14.45 3.98
N SER A 41 2.40 -14.01 4.98
CA SER A 41 1.42 -12.95 4.80
C SER A 41 2.11 -11.63 4.42
N GLN A 42 1.80 -11.14 3.22
CA GLN A 42 2.29 -9.86 2.72
C GLN A 42 1.58 -8.73 3.46
N GLN A 43 2.34 -7.71 3.87
CA GLN A 43 1.80 -6.50 4.50
C GLN A 43 2.35 -5.26 3.81
N VAL A 44 1.48 -4.28 3.54
CA VAL A 44 1.86 -2.98 2.96
C VAL A 44 1.33 -1.88 3.85
N LEU A 45 2.23 -1.06 4.39
CA LEU A 45 1.91 0.16 5.11
C LEU A 45 2.16 1.36 4.18
N SER A 46 1.18 2.24 4.04
CA SER A 46 1.30 3.44 3.20
C SER A 46 0.94 4.69 3.99
N LEU A 47 1.68 5.77 3.74
CA LEU A 47 1.43 7.09 4.30
C LEU A 47 1.56 8.14 3.19
N GLY A 48 0.65 9.10 3.15
CA GLY A 48 0.70 10.15 2.16
C GLY A 48 0.03 11.44 2.61
N TYR A 49 0.39 12.51 1.92
CA TYR A 49 -0.16 13.84 2.11
C TYR A 49 -0.50 14.45 0.75
N THR A 50 -1.63 15.14 0.69
CA THR A 50 -2.01 15.96 -0.45
C THR A 50 -2.25 17.37 0.01
N TYR A 51 -1.78 18.35 -0.75
CA TYR A 51 -1.95 19.76 -0.49
C TYR A 51 -2.63 20.44 -1.68
N SER A 52 -3.73 21.14 -1.45
CA SER A 52 -4.43 21.91 -2.47
C SER A 52 -3.86 23.33 -2.53
N ILE A 53 -3.21 23.68 -3.65
CA ILE A 53 -2.78 25.05 -3.92
C ILE A 53 -3.99 25.90 -4.34
N SER A 54 -4.89 25.31 -5.12
CA SER A 54 -6.15 25.92 -5.57
C SER A 54 -7.24 24.85 -5.71
N LYS A 55 -8.44 25.25 -6.16
CA LYS A 55 -9.51 24.29 -6.51
C LYS A 55 -9.13 23.32 -7.63
N ARG A 56 -8.12 23.67 -8.44
CA ARG A 56 -7.70 22.92 -9.65
C ARG A 56 -6.30 22.35 -9.56
N THR A 57 -5.44 22.91 -8.73
CA THR A 57 -4.02 22.52 -8.61
C THR A 57 -3.73 22.02 -7.21
N GLY A 58 -3.10 20.85 -7.11
CA GLY A 58 -2.62 20.31 -5.84
C GLY A 58 -1.32 19.52 -5.99
N LEU A 59 -0.60 19.41 -4.89
CA LEU A 59 0.60 18.60 -4.73
C LEU A 59 0.28 17.33 -3.95
N TYR A 60 1.03 16.27 -4.18
CA TYR A 60 0.95 15.07 -3.38
C TYR A 60 2.33 14.48 -3.16
N ALA A 61 2.49 13.83 -2.01
CA ALA A 61 3.59 12.93 -1.75
C ALA A 61 3.04 11.73 -0.99
N TYR A 62 3.53 10.53 -1.29
CA TYR A 62 3.22 9.34 -0.52
C TYR A 62 4.39 8.37 -0.56
N GLY A 63 4.51 7.58 0.49
CA GLY A 63 5.42 6.47 0.57
C GLY A 63 4.73 5.24 1.09
N SER A 64 5.30 4.08 0.77
CA SER A 64 4.85 2.82 1.32
C SER A 64 6.03 1.89 1.58
N TYR A 65 5.80 1.00 2.54
CA TYR A 65 6.73 -0.04 2.91
C TYR A 65 5.97 -1.36 2.95
N ALA A 66 6.49 -2.35 2.22
CA ALA A 66 5.93 -3.68 2.14
C ALA A 66 6.91 -4.73 2.65
N LYS A 67 6.39 -5.70 3.38
CA LYS A 67 7.10 -6.92 3.81
C LYS A 67 6.45 -8.15 3.22
N HIS A 68 7.26 -9.18 3.03
CA HIS A 68 6.90 -10.44 2.38
C HIS A 68 6.25 -10.20 1.01
N VAL A 69 6.88 -9.34 0.21
CA VAL A 69 6.41 -9.04 -1.14
C VAL A 69 6.45 -10.33 -1.96
N LEU A 70 5.44 -10.54 -2.81
CA LEU A 70 5.24 -11.82 -3.51
C LEU A 70 5.14 -13.03 -2.57
N LEU A 71 4.77 -12.79 -1.30
CA LEU A 71 4.61 -13.82 -0.26
C LEU A 71 5.92 -14.53 0.11
N GLN A 72 7.08 -13.98 -0.28
CA GLN A 72 8.38 -14.57 -0.03
C GLN A 72 9.01 -13.98 1.24
N ASP A 73 9.69 -14.83 2.01
CA ASP A 73 10.46 -14.38 3.16
C ASP A 73 11.57 -13.39 2.78
N ASP A 74 11.83 -12.43 3.67
CA ASP A 74 12.80 -11.33 3.53
C ASP A 74 12.65 -10.40 2.30
N LEU A 75 11.65 -10.62 1.43
CA LEU A 75 11.43 -9.72 0.29
C LEU A 75 10.65 -8.47 0.73
N THR A 76 11.29 -7.31 0.56
CA THR A 76 10.73 -6.01 0.97
C THR A 76 10.63 -5.06 -0.21
N SER A 77 9.71 -4.10 -0.14
CA SER A 77 9.59 -3.03 -1.11
C SER A 77 9.38 -1.70 -0.40
N THR A 78 10.19 -0.70 -0.77
CA THR A 78 10.03 0.67 -0.31
C THR A 78 9.72 1.53 -1.53
N LEU A 79 8.61 2.25 -1.49
CA LEU A 79 8.19 3.14 -2.54
C LEU A 79 8.06 4.56 -1.99
N PHE A 80 8.48 5.53 -2.79
CA PHE A 80 8.24 6.93 -2.57
C PHE A 80 7.82 7.58 -3.88
N SER A 81 6.83 8.47 -3.83
CA SER A 81 6.33 9.18 -4.98
C SER A 81 5.85 10.56 -4.58
N ALA A 82 6.12 11.55 -5.42
CA ALA A 82 5.63 12.90 -5.26
C ALA A 82 5.31 13.51 -6.62
N GLY A 83 4.34 14.42 -6.66
CA GLY A 83 3.93 15.06 -7.89
C GLY A 83 2.91 16.17 -7.71
N LEU A 84 2.50 16.72 -8.85
CA LEU A 84 1.47 17.74 -8.96
C LEU A 84 0.32 17.20 -9.81
N ARG A 85 -0.90 17.61 -9.47
CA ARG A 85 -2.10 17.38 -10.26
C ARG A 85 -2.74 18.72 -10.59
N HIS A 86 -3.03 18.95 -11.87
CA HIS A 86 -3.84 20.07 -12.34
C HIS A 86 -5.09 19.54 -13.06
N THR A 87 -6.25 20.13 -12.79
CA THR A 87 -7.55 19.73 -13.37
C THR A 87 -8.16 20.90 -14.14
N PHE A 88 -8.31 20.74 -15.46
CA PHE A 88 -8.83 21.75 -16.39
C PHE A 88 -10.36 21.87 -16.31
#